data_AF-A0A2I9E0Z3-F1
#
_entry.id   AF-A0A2I9E0Z3-F1
#
_cell.length_a   1.000
_cell.length_b   1.000
_cell.length_c   1.000
_cell.angle_alpha   90.00
_cell.angle_beta   90.00
_cell.angle_gamma   90.00
#
_symmetry.space_group_name_H-M   'P 1'
#
loop_
_entity.id
_entity.type
_entity.pdbx_description
1 polymer ?
#
loop_
_entity_poly.entity_id
_entity_poly.type
_entity_poly.pdbx_seq_one_letter_code
_entity_poly.pdbx_strand_id
1 'polypeptide(L)'
;MTIDYDNLPVINSREEIPENMTTEEAAEFWDTHALGPGLFEEGKHDPELQAFAARLRRDKPRQPRQPKATHITTLRLDEDMEKRLKHVAALKKVPYQTLLKQFVAERLYEEEKRLGVI
;
A
#
# COMPACT_ATOMS: atom_id res chain seq x y z
N MET A 1 -28.87 32.95 9.62
CA MET A 1 -27.92 33.17 8.51
C MET A 1 -27.42 31.78 8.14
N THR A 2 -27.76 31.25 6.96
CA THR A 2 -27.30 29.94 6.49
C THR A 2 -25.87 30.12 5.96
N ILE A 3 -24.89 29.55 6.64
CA ILE A 3 -23.50 29.52 6.16
C ILE A 3 -23.47 28.59 4.94
N ASP A 4 -22.97 29.11 3.82
CA ASP A 4 -22.79 28.34 2.58
C ASP A 4 -21.44 27.62 2.64
N TYR A 5 -21.46 26.40 3.20
CA TYR A 5 -20.27 25.58 3.41
C TYR A 5 -19.59 25.15 2.10
N ASP A 6 -20.27 25.23 0.95
CA ASP A 6 -19.73 24.82 -0.35
C ASP A 6 -18.85 25.91 -0.98
N ASN A 7 -18.82 27.14 -0.44
CA ASN A 7 -18.09 28.26 -1.03
C ASN A 7 -17.45 29.19 0.02
N LEU A 8 -16.68 28.60 0.93
CA LEU A 8 -15.97 29.33 1.97
C LEU A 8 -14.67 29.97 1.43
N PRO A 9 -14.31 31.19 1.86
CA PRO A 9 -13.01 31.79 1.57
C PRO A 9 -11.87 30.87 2.02
N VAL A 10 -10.92 30.63 1.11
CA VAL A 10 -9.84 29.65 1.28
C VAL A 10 -8.58 30.31 1.79
N ILE A 11 -8.11 29.88 2.95
CA ILE A 11 -6.87 30.36 3.59
C ILE A 11 -5.68 29.58 3.03
N ASN A 12 -4.73 30.25 2.39
CA ASN A 12 -3.56 29.60 1.79
C ASN A 12 -2.24 29.84 2.53
N SER A 13 -2.20 30.77 3.48
CA SER A 13 -1.01 31.10 4.27
C SER A 13 -1.34 31.17 5.76
N ARG A 14 -0.38 30.84 6.62
CA ARG A 14 -0.53 30.94 8.08
C ARG A 14 -0.70 32.38 8.57
N GLU A 15 -0.23 33.36 7.81
CA GLU A 15 -0.35 34.80 8.12
C GLU A 15 -1.80 35.32 8.07
N GLU A 16 -2.67 34.63 7.33
CA GLU A 16 -4.09 34.97 7.20
C GLU A 16 -4.91 34.50 8.43
N ILE A 17 -4.30 33.73 9.34
CA ILE A 17 -4.92 33.25 10.57
C ILE A 17 -4.59 34.23 11.72
N PRO A 18 -5.59 34.89 12.33
CA PRO A 18 -5.33 35.78 13.46
C PRO A 18 -4.77 35.02 14.68
N GLU A 19 -3.69 35.53 15.29
CA GLU A 19 -2.98 34.84 16.38
C GLU A 19 -3.61 35.00 17.79
N ASN A 20 -4.41 36.06 18.00
CA ASN A 20 -4.93 36.43 19.33
C ASN A 20 -6.45 36.29 19.44
N MET A 21 -7.01 35.16 19.00
CA MET A 21 -8.44 34.87 19.12
C MET A 21 -8.77 34.13 20.41
N THR A 22 -9.92 34.48 21.00
CA THR A 22 -10.55 33.64 22.03
C THR A 22 -11.11 32.36 21.40
N THR A 23 -11.41 31.35 22.22
CA THR A 23 -11.94 30.06 21.73
C THR A 23 -13.25 30.22 20.92
N GLU A 24 -14.09 31.19 21.30
CA GLU A 24 -15.37 31.47 20.62
C GLU A 24 -15.13 32.12 19.25
N GLU A 25 -14.27 33.15 19.19
CA GLU A 25 -13.92 33.82 17.93
C GLU A 25 -13.21 32.88 16.95
N ALA A 26 -12.37 31.97 17.46
CA ALA A 26 -11.72 30.96 16.65
C ALA A 26 -12.74 29.99 16.03
N ALA A 27 -13.78 29.60 16.78
CA ALA A 27 -14.82 28.72 16.25
C ALA A 27 -15.59 29.41 15.11
N GLU A 28 -15.99 30.68 15.29
CA GLU A 28 -16.67 31.46 14.24
C GLU A 28 -15.79 31.67 12.99
N PHE A 29 -14.49 31.88 13.18
CA PHE A 29 -13.53 31.99 12.08
C PHE A 29 -13.44 30.68 11.27
N TRP A 30 -13.36 29.53 11.94
CA TRP A 30 -13.29 28.22 11.27
C TRP A 30 -14.62 27.77 10.66
N ASP A 31 -15.76 28.26 11.15
CA ASP A 31 -17.06 28.06 10.50
C ASP A 31 -17.20 28.87 9.21
N THR A 32 -16.42 29.94 9.05
CA THR A 32 -16.51 30.87 7.91
C THR A 32 -15.36 30.74 6.90
N HIS A 33 -14.28 30.02 7.22
CA HIS A 33 -13.12 29.87 6.33
C HIS A 33 -12.75 28.41 6.09
N ALA A 34 -12.32 28.11 4.85
CA ALA A 34 -11.81 26.80 4.48
C ALA A 34 -10.27 26.78 4.46
N LEU A 35 -9.69 25.62 4.79
CA LEU A 35 -8.26 25.38 4.67
C LEU A 35 -7.86 25.17 3.21
N GLY A 36 -6.92 25.97 2.72
CA GLY A 36 -6.40 25.89 1.36
C GLY A 36 -5.19 25.00 1.18
N PRO A 37 -4.90 24.59 -0.07
CA PRO A 37 -3.75 23.75 -0.40
C PRO A 37 -2.41 24.35 0.04
N GLY A 38 -2.25 25.69 -0.03
CA GLY A 38 -1.01 26.35 0.39
C GLY A 38 -0.70 26.18 1.88
N LEU A 39 -1.72 26.27 2.73
CA LEU A 39 -1.57 26.12 4.18
C LEU A 39 -1.23 24.67 4.56
N PHE A 40 -1.77 23.68 3.82
CA PHE A 40 -1.38 22.28 3.98
C PHE A 40 0.07 22.02 3.56
N GLU A 41 0.57 22.69 2.53
CA GLU A 41 1.97 22.58 2.10
C GLU A 41 2.91 23.22 3.12
N GLU A 42 2.58 24.41 3.61
CA GLU A 42 3.33 25.09 4.66
C GLU A 42 3.41 24.25 5.95
N GLY A 43 2.28 23.68 6.39
CA GLY A 43 2.23 22.78 7.55
C GLY A 43 3.01 21.47 7.39
N LYS A 44 3.27 21.00 6.16
CA LYS A 44 4.16 19.84 5.92
C LYS A 44 5.62 20.19 6.14
N HIS A 45 6.01 21.46 6.00
CA HIS A 45 7.40 21.89 6.16
C HIS A 45 7.72 22.39 7.57
N ASP A 46 6.71 22.60 8.41
CA ASP A 46 6.85 22.95 9.83
C ASP A 46 7.50 21.80 10.64
N PRO A 47 8.70 22.01 11.22
CA PRO A 47 9.41 20.99 12.01
C PRO A 47 8.65 20.53 13.26
N GLU A 48 7.88 21.41 13.91
CA GLU A 48 7.14 21.08 15.12
C GLU A 48 5.94 20.18 14.79
N LEU A 49 5.21 20.52 13.73
CA LEU A 49 4.11 19.69 13.24
C LEU A 49 4.61 18.32 12.77
N GLN A 50 5.78 18.25 12.11
CA GLN A 50 6.39 16.99 11.73
C GLN A 50 6.79 16.14 12.96
N ALA A 51 7.38 16.76 13.99
CA ALA A 51 7.74 16.07 15.22
C ALA A 51 6.51 15.55 15.97
N PHE A 52 5.44 16.34 16.03
CA PHE A 52 4.15 15.93 16.60
C PHE A 52 3.51 14.78 15.80
N ALA A 53 3.48 14.90 14.46
CA ALA A 53 2.98 13.84 13.58
C ALA A 53 3.79 12.55 13.72
N ALA A 54 5.12 12.64 13.88
CA ALA A 54 5.99 11.49 14.11
C ALA A 54 5.68 10.78 15.44
N ARG A 55 5.34 11.52 16.50
CA ARG A 55 4.90 10.95 17.78
C ARG A 55 3.53 10.26 17.67
N LEU A 56 2.65 10.76 16.81
CA LEU A 56 1.33 10.17 16.54
C LEU A 56 1.37 8.98 15.58
N ARG A 57 2.45 8.79 14.81
CA ARG A 57 2.65 7.61 13.97
C ARG A 57 2.84 6.39 14.87
N ARG A 58 1.74 5.73 15.22
CA ARG A 58 1.76 4.32 15.65
C ARG A 58 2.46 3.49 14.58
N ASP A 59 3.22 2.48 15.03
CA ASP A 59 3.73 1.41 14.15
C ASP A 59 2.57 0.91 13.28
N LYS A 60 2.53 1.35 12.03
CA LYS A 60 1.57 0.81 11.07
C LYS A 60 1.91 -0.67 10.95
N PRO A 61 0.94 -1.59 11.10
CA PRO A 61 1.21 -2.99 10.81
C PRO A 61 1.80 -3.05 9.40
N ARG A 62 2.97 -3.69 9.27
CA ARG A 62 3.66 -3.89 7.99
C ARG A 62 2.60 -4.31 6.97
N GLN A 63 2.37 -3.48 5.95
CA GLN A 63 1.50 -3.88 4.87
C GLN A 63 2.01 -5.23 4.32
N PRO A 64 1.13 -6.23 4.14
CA PRO A 64 1.55 -7.50 3.58
C PRO A 64 2.22 -7.21 2.24
N ARG A 65 3.46 -7.70 2.08
CA ARG A 65 4.24 -7.53 0.86
C ARG A 65 3.35 -7.93 -0.31
N GLN A 66 3.13 -7.02 -1.26
CA GLN A 66 2.36 -7.35 -2.43
C GLN A 66 2.99 -8.58 -3.11
N PRO A 67 2.20 -9.61 -3.45
CA PRO A 67 2.74 -10.78 -4.13
C PRO A 67 3.38 -10.35 -5.44
N LYS A 68 4.56 -10.89 -5.76
CA LYS A 68 5.25 -10.63 -7.03
C LYS A 68 4.29 -10.92 -8.19
N ALA A 69 4.31 -10.06 -9.20
CA ALA A 69 3.49 -10.21 -10.40
C ALA A 69 3.67 -11.63 -10.99
N THR A 70 2.62 -12.43 -10.93
CA THR A 70 2.62 -13.81 -11.42
C THR A 70 1.86 -13.85 -12.73
N HIS A 71 2.47 -14.37 -13.79
CA HIS A 71 1.83 -14.55 -15.09
C HIS A 71 1.11 -15.90 -15.11
N ILE A 72 -0.14 -15.93 -15.60
CA ILE A 72 -0.89 -17.17 -15.77
C ILE A 72 -0.42 -17.82 -17.06
N THR A 73 0.16 -19.02 -16.96
CA THR A 73 0.62 -19.81 -18.12
C THR A 73 -0.20 -21.10 -18.22
N THR A 74 -0.83 -21.33 -19.37
CA THR A 74 -1.54 -22.58 -19.65
C THR A 74 -0.57 -23.63 -20.18
N LEU A 75 -0.49 -24.78 -19.53
CA LEU A 75 0.33 -25.92 -19.94
C LEU A 75 -0.57 -27.10 -20.31
N ARG A 76 -0.31 -27.75 -21.44
CA ARG A 76 -0.98 -29.00 -21.83
C ARG A 76 -0.12 -30.17 -21.39
N LEU A 77 -0.73 -31.12 -20.70
CA LEU A 77 -0.10 -32.34 -20.22
C LEU A 77 -0.89 -33.53 -20.75
N ASP A 78 -0.19 -34.62 -21.01
CA ASP A 78 -0.83 -35.89 -21.34
C ASP A 78 -1.59 -36.45 -20.14
N GLU A 79 -2.64 -37.23 -20.40
CA GLU A 79 -3.54 -37.75 -19.37
C GLU A 79 -2.83 -38.70 -18.39
N ASP A 80 -1.93 -39.56 -18.88
CA ASP A 80 -1.16 -40.48 -18.01
C ASP A 80 -0.25 -39.68 -17.07
N MET A 81 0.42 -38.67 -17.61
CA MET A 81 1.32 -37.81 -16.85
C MET A 81 0.57 -37.03 -15.76
N GLU A 82 -0.60 -36.47 -16.07
CA GLU A 82 -1.43 -35.77 -15.08
C GLU A 82 -1.87 -36.72 -13.94
N LYS A 83 -2.31 -37.93 -14.27
CA LYS A 83 -2.70 -38.95 -13.28
C LYS A 83 -1.55 -39.31 -12.36
N ARG A 84 -0.36 -39.56 -12.92
CA ARG A 84 0.84 -39.90 -12.16
C ARG A 84 1.26 -38.76 -11.24
N LEU A 85 1.23 -37.52 -11.71
CA LEU A 85 1.56 -36.37 -10.88
C LEU A 85 0.56 -36.18 -9.73
N LYS A 86 -0.75 -36.34 -9.97
CA LYS A 86 -1.76 -36.30 -8.90
C LYS A 86 -1.55 -37.42 -7.88
N HIS A 87 -1.20 -38.62 -8.32
CA HIS A 87 -0.91 -39.73 -7.42
C HIS A 87 0.29 -39.43 -6.52
N VAL A 88 1.40 -38.94 -7.08
CA VAL A 88 2.59 -38.56 -6.30
C VAL A 88 2.29 -37.41 -5.34
N ALA A 89 1.50 -36.42 -5.77
CA ALA A 89 1.06 -35.30 -4.94
C ALA A 89 0.25 -35.77 -3.72
N ALA A 90 -0.66 -36.73 -3.92
CA ALA A 90 -1.43 -37.33 -2.84
C ALA A 90 -0.53 -38.07 -1.83
N LEU A 91 0.44 -38.86 -2.31
CA LEU A 91 1.40 -39.55 -1.44
C LEU A 91 2.25 -38.56 -0.63
N LYS A 92 2.64 -37.44 -1.24
CA LYS A 92 3.42 -36.38 -0.57
C LYS A 92 2.57 -35.43 0.29
N LYS A 93 1.23 -35.55 0.27
CA LYS A 93 0.29 -34.64 0.96
C LYS A 93 0.49 -33.17 0.57
N VAL A 94 0.83 -32.93 -0.69
CA VAL A 94 1.04 -31.58 -1.25
C VAL A 94 0.07 -31.40 -2.41
N PRO A 95 -0.53 -30.20 -2.63
CA PRO A 95 -1.37 -29.96 -3.80
C PRO A 95 -0.59 -30.20 -5.10
N TYR A 96 -1.23 -30.84 -6.09
CA TYR A 96 -0.61 -31.16 -7.38
C TYR A 96 0.09 -29.95 -8.04
N GLN A 97 -0.55 -28.78 -8.04
CA GLN A 97 0.05 -27.57 -8.59
C GLN A 97 1.32 -27.12 -7.85
N THR A 98 1.38 -27.34 -6.54
CA THR A 98 2.58 -27.02 -5.73
C THR A 98 3.70 -27.99 -6.04
N LEU A 99 3.40 -29.29 -6.14
CA LEU A 99 4.38 -30.30 -6.54
C LEU A 99 4.93 -30.02 -7.94
N LEU A 100 4.07 -29.66 -8.89
CA LEU A 100 4.48 -29.33 -10.25
C LEU A 100 5.45 -28.13 -10.27
N LYS A 101 5.15 -27.08 -9.50
CA LYS A 101 6.04 -25.91 -9.36
C LYS A 101 7.40 -26.28 -8.77
N GLN A 102 7.43 -27.17 -7.76
CA GLN A 102 8.67 -27.63 -7.15
C GLN A 102 9.53 -28.40 -8.16
N PHE A 103 8.96 -29.36 -8.88
CA PHE A 103 9.69 -30.12 -9.90
C PHE A 103 10.24 -29.23 -11.01
N VAL A 104 9.46 -28.27 -11.50
CA VAL A 104 9.92 -27.33 -12.54
C VAL A 104 11.06 -26.47 -12.01
N ALA A 105 10.96 -25.96 -10.77
CA ALA A 105 12.01 -25.13 -10.17
C ALA A 105 13.32 -25.90 -9.95
N GLU A 106 13.23 -27.13 -9.41
CA GLU A 106 14.38 -28.01 -9.18
C GLU A 106 15.08 -28.35 -10.51
N ARG A 107 14.30 -28.79 -11.51
CA ARG A 107 14.85 -29.13 -12.84
C ARG A 107 15.41 -27.93 -13.57
N LEU A 108 14.77 -26.76 -13.48
CA LEU A 108 15.27 -25.54 -14.10
C LEU A 108 16.64 -25.16 -13.52
N TYR A 109 16.77 -25.17 -12.21
CA TYR A 109 18.03 -24.85 -11.53
C TYR A 109 19.17 -25.82 -11.93
N GLU A 110 18.88 -27.12 -11.99
CA GLU A 110 19.85 -28.12 -12.42
C GLU A 110 20.31 -27.91 -13.86
N GLU A 111 19.40 -27.58 -14.78
CA GLU A 111 19.76 -27.28 -16.18
C GLU A 111 20.52 -25.95 -16.31
N GLU A 112 20.12 -24.90 -15.58
CA GLU A 112 20.84 -23.63 -15.55
C GLU A 112 22.29 -23.81 -15.08
N LYS A 113 22.50 -24.60 -14.03
CA LYS A 113 23.83 -24.96 -13.52
C LYS A 113 24.62 -25.78 -14.54
N ARG A 114 23.98 -26.72 -15.23
CA ARG A 114 24.62 -27.55 -16.26
C ARG A 114 25.07 -26.72 -17.47
N LEU A 115 24.29 -25.70 -17.82
CA LEU A 115 24.57 -24.78 -18.93
C LEU A 115 25.50 -23.62 -18.52
N GLY A 116 25.86 -23.51 -17.23
CA GLY A 116 26.72 -22.45 -16.71
C GLY A 116 26.08 -21.06 -16.74
N VAL A 117 24.74 -20.99 -16.74
CA VAL A 117 23.98 -19.74 -16.68
C VAL A 117 23.97 -19.18 -15.25
N ILE A 118 24.05 -20.07 -14.25
CA ILE A 118 24.14 -19.80 -12.80
C ILE A 118 25.26 -20.66 -12.21
#